data_AF-A0A9J6G339-F1
#
_entry.id   AF-A0A9J6G339-F1
#
_cell.length_a   1.000
_cell.length_b   1.000
_cell.length_c   1.000
_cell.angle_alpha   90.00
_cell.angle_beta   90.00
_cell.angle_gamma   90.00
#
_symmetry.space_group_name_H-M   'P 1'
#
loop_
_entity.id
_entity.type
_entity.pdbx_description
1 polymer ?
#
loop_
_entity_poly.entity_id
_entity_poly.type
_entity_poly.pdbx_seq_one_letter_code
_entity_poly.pdbx_strand_id
1 'polypeptide(L)'
;MPVATKGLHLASTYEEFTKLVDSDTRSTNATIKGKQIRTLCTSAKRVLETADLHKNTGDEERSFMLYMRYFGMVDYIRKHKDYAKSKVGTPDLCPERTNV
;
A
#
# COMPACT_ATOMS: atom_id res chain seq x y z
N MET A 1 -3.78 3.94 -24.75
CA MET A 1 -5.23 4.16 -24.93
C MET A 1 -5.68 5.16 -23.88
N PRO A 2 -6.56 6.12 -24.18
CA PRO A 2 -7.08 7.03 -23.15
C PRO A 2 -7.94 6.23 -22.17
N VAL A 3 -7.54 6.22 -20.89
CA VAL A 3 -8.29 5.57 -19.82
C VAL A 3 -9.38 6.54 -19.40
N ALA A 4 -10.64 6.09 -19.40
CA ALA A 4 -11.75 6.87 -18.88
C ALA A 4 -11.50 7.12 -17.39
N THR A 5 -11.24 8.37 -17.01
CA THR A 5 -11.06 8.76 -15.61
C THR A 5 -12.40 8.60 -14.90
N LYS A 6 -12.41 7.81 -13.82
CA LYS A 6 -13.59 7.73 -12.95
C LYS A 6 -13.73 9.05 -12.22
N GLY A 7 -14.96 9.54 -12.12
CA GLY A 7 -15.26 10.72 -11.29
C GLY A 7 -14.93 10.46 -9.82
N LEU A 8 -14.69 11.55 -9.06
CA LEU A 8 -14.54 11.49 -7.62
C LEU A 8 -15.82 10.89 -7.01
N HIS A 9 -15.65 9.85 -6.19
CA HIS A 9 -16.73 9.06 -5.59
C HIS A 9 -16.45 8.68 -4.12
N LEU A 10 -15.22 8.83 -3.64
CA LEU A 10 -14.84 8.48 -2.26
C LEU A 10 -15.08 9.62 -1.27
N ALA A 11 -14.91 10.88 -1.68
CA ALA A 11 -15.19 12.02 -0.84
C ALA A 11 -15.62 13.23 -1.66
N SER A 12 -16.32 14.16 -1.00
CA SER A 12 -16.75 15.41 -1.63
C SER A 12 -15.65 16.47 -1.62
N THR A 13 -14.69 16.32 -0.70
CA THR A 13 -13.58 17.26 -0.50
C THR A 13 -12.27 16.51 -0.25
N TYR A 14 -11.15 17.13 -0.62
CA TYR A 14 -9.82 16.57 -0.40
C TYR A 14 -9.51 16.34 1.09
N GLU A 15 -9.98 17.21 1.99
CA GLU A 15 -9.73 17.08 3.43
C GLU A 15 -10.47 15.89 4.05
N GLU A 16 -11.67 15.58 3.57
CA GLU A 16 -12.41 14.39 3.98
C GLU A 16 -11.73 13.12 3.44
N PHE A 17 -11.25 13.18 2.20
CA PHE A 17 -10.49 12.09 1.59
C PHE A 17 -9.20 11.76 2.35
N THR A 18 -8.41 12.77 2.75
CA THR A 18 -7.18 12.54 3.52
C THR A 18 -7.46 11.94 4.89
N LYS A 19 -8.51 12.39 5.59
CA LYS A 19 -8.94 11.78 6.86
C LYS A 19 -9.31 10.30 6.69
N LEU A 20 -9.95 9.95 5.58
CA LEU A 20 -10.31 8.57 5.28
C LEU A 20 -9.07 7.71 5.02
N VAL A 21 -8.09 8.23 4.27
CA VAL A 21 -6.78 7.60 4.04
C VAL A 21 -6.04 7.39 5.37
N ASP A 22 -6.01 8.40 6.25
CA ASP A 22 -5.36 8.32 7.55
C ASP A 22 -6.01 7.27 8.45
N SER A 23 -7.34 7.20 8.44
CA SER A 23 -8.10 6.16 9.15
C SER A 23 -7.78 4.76 8.63
N ASP A 24 -7.74 4.59 7.30
CA ASP A 24 -7.44 3.31 6.65
C ASP A 24 -6.02 2.82 6.95
N THR A 25 -5.03 3.70 6.85
CA THR A 25 -3.63 3.38 7.16
C THR A 25 -3.48 2.99 8.63
N ARG A 26 -4.16 3.68 9.55
CA ARG A 26 -4.16 3.35 10.99
C ARG A 26 -4.77 1.99 11.28
N SER A 27 -5.91 1.68 10.66
CA SER A 27 -6.59 0.37 10.78
C SER A 27 -5.72 -0.77 10.22
N THR A 28 -5.08 -0.53 9.07
CA THR A 28 -4.15 -1.47 8.46
C THR A 28 -2.97 -1.75 9.39
N ASN A 29 -2.37 -0.70 9.97
CA ASN A 29 -1.25 -0.82 10.92
C ASN A 29 -1.62 -1.64 12.17
N ALA A 30 -2.86 -1.52 12.67
CA ALA A 30 -3.33 -2.37 13.77
C ALA A 30 -3.46 -3.84 13.34
N THR A 31 -3.93 -4.09 12.11
CA THR A 31 -4.16 -5.44 11.57
C THR A 31 -2.87 -6.19 11.21
N ILE A 32 -1.80 -5.47 10.87
CA ILE A 32 -0.49 -6.07 10.55
C ILE A 32 0.38 -6.32 11.78
N LYS A 33 -0.01 -5.79 12.95
CA LYS A 33 0.74 -5.95 14.20
C LYS A 33 0.78 -7.42 14.62
N GLY A 34 1.99 -7.97 14.76
CA GLY A 34 2.20 -9.35 15.20
C GLY A 34 2.09 -10.42 14.10
N LYS A 35 1.96 -10.02 12.82
CA LYS A 35 1.99 -10.96 11.69
C LYS A 35 3.42 -11.26 11.22
N GLN A 36 3.59 -12.45 10.64
CA GLN A 36 4.87 -12.89 10.09
C GLN A 36 5.30 -12.06 8.89
N ILE A 37 6.60 -11.77 8.79
CA ILE A 37 7.14 -10.86 7.79
C ILE A 37 6.90 -11.30 6.34
N ARG A 38 6.97 -12.60 6.06
CA ARG A 38 6.68 -13.15 4.71
C ARG A 38 5.24 -12.88 4.29
N THR A 39 4.29 -13.03 5.21
CA THR A 39 2.87 -12.73 4.97
C THR A 39 2.65 -11.25 4.73
N LEU A 40 3.38 -10.39 5.47
CA LEU A 40 3.32 -8.95 5.30
C LEU A 40 3.83 -8.52 3.93
N CYS A 41 4.97 -9.03 3.48
CA CYS A 41 5.52 -8.66 2.18
C CYS A 41 4.66 -9.20 1.02
N THR A 42 4.10 -10.41 1.14
CA THR A 42 3.14 -10.96 0.16
C THR A 42 1.89 -10.08 0.07
N SER A 43 1.38 -9.63 1.22
CA SER A 43 0.22 -8.74 1.28
C SER A 43 0.54 -7.37 0.68
N ALA A 44 1.70 -6.80 0.99
CA ALA A 44 2.14 -5.51 0.44
C ALA A 44 2.24 -5.56 -1.10
N LYS A 45 2.78 -6.65 -1.65
CA LYS A 45 2.83 -6.85 -3.11
C LYS A 45 1.44 -6.86 -3.75
N ARG A 46 0.48 -7.57 -3.15
CA ARG A 46 -0.91 -7.59 -3.63
C ARG A 46 -1.58 -6.21 -3.56
N VAL A 47 -1.32 -5.45 -2.49
CA VAL A 47 -1.85 -4.08 -2.37
C VAL A 47 -1.30 -3.20 -3.48
N LEU A 48 0.00 -3.31 -3.79
CA LEU A 48 0.62 -2.57 -4.90
C LEU A 48 0.03 -2.97 -6.26
N GLU A 49 -0.08 -4.27 -6.54
CA GLU A 49 -0.69 -4.77 -7.78
C GLU A 49 -2.14 -4.27 -7.96
N THR A 50 -2.90 -4.20 -6.86
CA THR A 50 -4.26 -3.67 -6.86
C THR A 50 -4.28 -2.15 -7.07
N ALA A 51 -3.33 -1.42 -6.49
CA ALA A 51 -3.18 0.02 -6.69
C ALA A 51 -2.90 0.34 -8.17
N ASP A 52 -1.96 -0.39 -8.79
CA ASP A 52 -1.63 -0.25 -10.20
C ASP A 52 -2.82 -0.59 -11.10
N LEU A 53 -3.62 -1.59 -10.75
CA LEU A 53 -4.85 -1.91 -11.46
C LEU A 53 -5.86 -0.74 -11.42
N HIS A 54 -6.06 -0.13 -10.24
CA HIS A 54 -6.95 1.02 -10.10
C HIS A 54 -6.43 2.24 -10.86
N LYS A 55 -5.13 2.49 -10.82
CA LYS A 55 -4.47 3.53 -11.63
C LYS A 55 -4.69 3.30 -13.13
N ASN A 56 -4.48 2.08 -13.61
CA ASN A 56 -4.66 1.73 -15.02
C ASN A 56 -6.12 1.74 -15.48
N THR A 57 -7.07 1.61 -14.54
CA THR A 57 -8.51 1.70 -14.81
C THR A 57 -9.09 3.11 -14.61
N GLY A 58 -8.24 4.09 -14.27
CA GLY A 58 -8.63 5.50 -14.15
C GLY A 58 -9.29 5.84 -12.81
N ASP A 59 -9.17 4.95 -11.83
CA ASP A 59 -9.71 5.10 -10.48
C ASP A 59 -8.64 5.70 -9.55
N GLU A 60 -8.41 7.01 -9.71
CA GLU A 60 -7.30 7.70 -9.07
C GLU A 60 -7.43 7.73 -7.55
N GLU A 61 -8.62 8.02 -7.02
CA GLU A 61 -8.87 8.06 -5.57
C GLU A 61 -8.55 6.70 -4.92
N ARG A 62 -9.03 5.61 -5.51
CA ARG A 62 -8.80 4.27 -4.96
C ARG A 62 -7.36 3.83 -5.11
N SER A 63 -6.71 4.18 -6.23
CA SER A 63 -5.28 3.94 -6.41
C SER A 63 -4.46 4.67 -5.34
N PHE A 64 -4.80 5.93 -5.04
CA PHE A 64 -4.10 6.75 -4.04
C PHE A 64 -4.21 6.13 -2.64
N MET A 65 -5.41 5.75 -2.21
CA MET A 65 -5.59 5.09 -0.91
C MET A 65 -4.73 3.82 -0.79
N LEU A 66 -4.71 2.99 -1.85
CA LEU A 66 -3.95 1.74 -1.85
C LEU A 66 -2.44 1.99 -1.85
N TYR A 67 -1.95 3.01 -2.55
CA TYR A 67 -0.54 3.42 -2.47
C TYR A 67 -0.17 3.89 -1.06
N MET A 68 -1.00 4.73 -0.43
CA MET A 68 -0.76 5.18 0.95
C MET A 68 -0.75 4.03 1.94
N ARG A 69 -1.68 3.06 1.79
CA ARG A 69 -1.68 1.81 2.55
C ARG A 69 -0.40 1.01 2.32
N TYR A 70 0.03 0.85 1.06
CA TYR A 70 1.26 0.15 0.70
C TYR A 70 2.49 0.77 1.37
N PHE A 71 2.66 2.10 1.30
CA PHE A 71 3.78 2.77 1.96
C PHE A 71 3.78 2.56 3.47
N GLY A 72 2.61 2.65 4.11
CA GLY A 72 2.48 2.33 5.54
C GLY A 72 2.92 0.90 5.89
N MET A 73 2.52 -0.08 5.07
CA MET A 73 2.93 -1.48 5.25
C MET A 73 4.45 -1.66 5.05
N VAL A 74 5.03 -1.02 4.03
CA VAL A 74 6.48 -1.10 3.77
C VAL A 74 7.26 -0.48 4.92
N ASP A 75 6.85 0.68 5.42
CA ASP A 75 7.50 1.32 6.57
C ASP A 75 7.43 0.47 7.84
N TYR A 76 6.30 -0.22 8.06
CA TYR A 76 6.17 -1.18 9.15
C TYR A 76 7.09 -2.39 8.98
N ILE A 77 7.10 -3.00 7.80
CA ILE A 77 7.94 -4.16 7.46
C ILE A 77 9.42 -3.82 7.64
N ARG A 78 9.86 -2.64 7.20
CA ARG A 78 11.26 -2.20 7.31
C ARG A 78 11.73 -2.03 8.77
N LYS A 79 10.80 -1.70 9.68
CA LYS A 79 11.06 -1.61 11.12
C LYS A 79 10.95 -2.96 11.84
N HIS A 80 10.49 -4.01 11.15
CA HIS A 80 10.34 -5.34 11.74
C HIS A 80 11.72 -5.94 12.06
N LYS A 81 11.89 -6.49 13.26
CA LYS A 81 13.18 -6.99 13.78
C LYS A 81 13.82 -8.06 12.89
N ASP A 82 13.00 -8.86 12.22
CA ASP A 82 13.44 -9.94 11.32
C ASP A 82 13.62 -9.52 9.86
N TYR A 83 13.38 -8.25 9.52
CA TYR A 83 13.56 -7.74 8.15
C TYR A 83 15.01 -7.85 7.68
N ALA A 84 15.95 -7.41 8.52
CA ALA A 84 17.38 -7.48 8.25
C ALA A 84 17.88 -8.93 8.04
N LYS A 85 17.27 -9.90 8.73
CA LYS A 85 17.61 -11.33 8.59
C LYS A 85 17.07 -11.93 7.30
N SER A 86 15.91 -11.45 6.83
CA SER A 86 15.26 -11.95 5.61
C SER A 86 15.91 -11.46 4.30
N LYS A 87 16.65 -10.34 4.33
CA LYS A 87 17.36 -9.80 3.14
C LYS A 87 18.42 -10.75 2.58
N VAL A 88 18.97 -11.65 3.40
CA VAL A 88 20.08 -12.53 3.03
C VAL A 88 19.60 -13.78 2.27
N GLY A 89 18.30 -14.09 2.29
CA GLY A 89 17.79 -15.36 1.73
C GLY A 89 16.87 -15.25 0.50
N THR A 90 16.24 -14.09 0.26
CA THR A 90 15.27 -13.96 -0.85
C THR A 90 15.19 -12.50 -1.32
N PRO A 91 15.88 -12.12 -2.42
CA PRO A 91 15.84 -10.77 -2.96
C PRO A 91 14.43 -10.35 -3.46
N ASP A 92 13.54 -11.31 -3.73
CA ASP A 92 12.22 -11.05 -4.35
C ASP A 92 11.05 -10.86 -3.39
N LEU A 93 11.23 -11.08 -2.07
CA LEU A 93 10.06 -11.18 -1.19
C LEU A 93 9.55 -9.85 -0.66
N CYS A 94 10.40 -8.85 -0.45
CA CYS A 94 9.98 -7.59 0.15
C CYS A 94 10.38 -6.41 -0.74
N PRO A 95 9.46 -5.45 -0.97
CA PRO A 95 9.69 -4.38 -1.92
C PRO A 95 10.88 -3.52 -1.49
N GLU A 96 11.91 -3.51 -2.32
CA GLU A 96 12.93 -2.48 -2.25
C GLU A 96 12.34 -1.15 -2.74
N ARG A 97 12.87 -0.05 -2.23
CA ARG A 97 12.45 1.29 -2.60
C ARG A 97 12.70 1.44 -4.11
N THR A 98 11.68 1.32 -4.94
CA THR A 98 11.75 1.81 -6.32
C THR A 98 11.92 3.31 -6.19
N ASN A 99 13.14 3.80 -6.43
CA ASN A 99 13.38 5.21 -6.70
C ASN A 99 12.65 5.49 -8.02
N VAL A 100 11.41 5.97 -7.89
CA VAL A 100 10.68 6.63 -8.98
C VAL A 100 11.03 8.11 -8.89
#